data_AF-A0A085V4B8-F1
#
_entry.id   AF-A0A085V4B8-F1
#
_cell.length_a   1.000
_cell.length_b   1.000
_cell.length_c   1.000
_cell.angle_alpha   90.00
_cell.angle_beta   90.00
_cell.angle_gamma   90.00
#
_symmetry.space_group_name_H-M   'P 1'
#
loop_
_entity.id
_entity.type
_entity.pdbx_description
1 polymer ?
#
loop_
_entity_poly.entity_id
_entity_poly.type
_entity_poly.pdbx_seq_one_letter_code
_entity_poly.pdbx_strand_id
1 'polypeptide(L)' 'MGNAVIITTQLPPAEAEALLAAVREQYRLSLNEYWYADQFRFVADGLRHGAILAHVPVMAAQKRLMAALTQSLKTVNNQ' A
#
# COMPACT_ATOMS: atom_id res chain seq x y z
N MET A 1 -8.39 17.45 4.02
CA MET A 1 -8.72 16.20 3.28
C MET A 1 -10.24 16.08 3.27
N GLY A 2 -10.94 16.69 2.31
CA GLY A 2 -12.40 16.86 2.37
C GLY A 2 -13.24 15.68 1.84
N ASN A 3 -12.66 14.79 1.02
CA ASN A 3 -13.41 13.76 0.28
C ASN A 3 -12.83 12.34 0.49
N ALA A 4 -12.35 12.01 1.69
CA ALA A 4 -11.84 10.67 1.95
C ALA A 4 -12.99 9.66 2.06
N VAL A 5 -12.90 8.55 1.31
CA VAL A 5 -13.81 7.41 1.49
C VAL A 5 -13.26 6.53 2.62
N ILE A 6 -14.05 6.37 3.68
CA ILE A 6 -13.73 5.49 4.82
C ILE A 6 -14.20 4.08 4.48
N ILE A 7 -13.32 3.09 4.64
CA ILE A 7 -13.63 1.67 4.51
C ILE A 7 -13.51 1.04 5.89
N THR A 8 -14.59 0.43 6.37
CA THR A 8 -14.63 -0.28 7.66
C THR A 8 -14.91 -1.76 7.41
N THR A 9 -14.09 -2.63 7.99
CA THR A 9 -14.26 -4.07 7.90
C THR A 9 -13.79 -4.72 9.20
N GLN A 10 -14.35 -5.89 9.53
CA GLN A 10 -13.90 -6.74 10.62
C GLN A 10 -13.33 -8.01 10.00
N LEU A 11 -12.11 -8.36 10.40
CA LEU A 11 -11.41 -9.56 9.93
C LEU A 11 -10.85 -10.28 11.15
N PRO A 12 -10.96 -11.62 11.23
CA PRO A 12 -10.13 -12.42 12.13
C PRO A 12 -8.64 -12.09 11.93
N PRO A 13 -7.80 -12.18 12.99
CA PRO A 13 -6.38 -11.86 12.88
C PRO A 13 -5.66 -12.60 11.75
N ALA A 14 -5.94 -13.90 11.58
CA ALA A 14 -5.36 -14.72 10.52
C ALA A 14 -5.72 -14.22 9.10
N GLU A 15 -6.95 -13.75 8.89
CA GLU A 15 -7.37 -13.18 7.60
C GLU A 15 -6.70 -11.83 7.35
N ALA A 16 -6.61 -10.98 8.38
CA ALA A 16 -5.94 -9.69 8.28
C ALA A 16 -4.43 -9.83 8.01
N GLU A 17 -3.76 -10.82 8.60
CA GLU A 17 -2.36 -11.16 8.34
C GLU A 17 -2.16 -11.67 6.91
N ALA A 18 -3.00 -12.61 6.47
CA ALA A 18 -2.97 -13.14 5.11
C ALA A 18 -3.20 -12.04 4.07
N LEU A 19 -4.18 -11.16 4.32
CA LEU A 19 -4.46 -10.01 3.46
C LEU A 19 -3.27 -9.04 3.43
N LEU A 20 -2.65 -8.73 4.57
CA LEU A 20 -1.46 -7.88 4.63
C LEU A 20 -0.30 -8.46 3.82
N ALA A 21 -0.07 -9.77 3.91
CA ALA A 21 0.95 -10.46 3.13
C ALA A 21 0.67 -10.38 1.61
N ALA A 22 -0.58 -10.66 1.20
CA ALA A 22 -0.99 -10.58 -0.20
C ALA A 22 -0.85 -9.17 -0.78
N VAL A 23 -1.31 -8.14 -0.05
CA VAL A 23 -1.20 -6.74 -0.49
C VAL A 23 0.26 -6.31 -0.57
N ARG A 24 1.11 -6.75 0.37
CA ARG A 24 2.55 -6.45 0.36
C ARG A 24 3.24 -7.04 -0.86
N GLU A 25 2.95 -8.29 -1.20
CA GLU A 25 3.55 -8.93 -2.36
C GLU A 25 3.08 -8.28 -3.66
N GLN A 26 1.77 -8.03 -3.81
CA GLN A 26 1.25 -7.32 -4.97
C GLN A 26 1.88 -5.94 -5.13
N TYR A 27 2.03 -5.20 -4.03
CA TYR A 27 2.66 -3.89 -4.03
C TYR A 27 4.14 -3.97 -4.46
N ARG A 28 4.87 -4.99 -3.99
CA ARG A 28 6.28 -5.22 -4.36
C ARG A 28 6.42 -5.51 -5.85
N LEU A 29 5.56 -6.36 -6.41
CA LEU A 29 5.53 -6.69 -7.84
C LEU A 29 5.24 -5.45 -8.68
N SER A 30 4.17 -4.72 -8.36
CA SER A 30 3.83 -3.49 -9.06
C SER A 30 4.92 -2.43 -8.93
N LEU A 31 5.51 -2.25 -7.75
CA LEU A 31 6.61 -1.30 -7.58
C LEU A 31 7.80 -1.66 -8.46
N ASN A 32 8.16 -2.94 -8.54
CA ASN A 32 9.26 -3.39 -9.39
C ASN A 32 8.99 -3.09 -10.88
N GLU A 33 7.78 -3.39 -11.35
CA GLU A 33 7.36 -3.10 -12.72
C GLU A 33 7.44 -1.60 -13.05
N TYR A 34 6.81 -0.75 -12.22
CA TYR A 34 6.83 0.69 -12.44
C TYR A 34 8.19 1.34 -12.19
N TRP A 35 9.05 0.73 -11.37
CA TRP A 35 10.39 1.28 -11.13
C TRP A 35 11.23 1.35 -12.40
N TYR A 36 11.01 0.40 -13.33
CA TYR A 36 11.72 0.30 -14.61
C TYR A 36 10.90 0.77 -15.80
N ALA A 37 9.66 1.20 -15.60
CA ALA A 37 8.84 1.75 -16.68
C ALA A 37 9.43 3.08 -17.19
N ASP A 38 9.48 3.27 -18.51
CA ASP A 38 10.10 4.45 -19.13
C ASP A 38 9.48 5.77 -18.64
N GLN A 39 8.19 5.75 -18.28
CA GLN A 39 7.47 6.91 -17.74
C GLN A 39 8.07 7.47 -16.43
N PHE A 40 8.81 6.66 -15.67
CA PHE A 40 9.44 7.06 -14.41
C PHE A 40 10.97 7.07 -14.46
N ARG A 41 11.54 6.70 -15.61
CA ARG A 41 12.99 6.51 -15.80
C ARG A 41 13.80 7.79 -15.57
N PHE A 42 13.26 8.94 -15.94
CA PHE A 42 13.91 10.24 -15.75
C PHE A 42 13.59 10.91 -14.41
N VAL A 43 12.73 10.31 -13.58
CA VAL A 43 12.47 10.81 -12.24
C VAL A 43 13.67 10.45 -11.36
N ALA A 44 14.22 11.44 -10.65
CA ALA A 44 15.30 11.22 -9.69
C ALA A 44 14.91 10.15 -8.66
N ASP A 45 15.85 9.28 -8.28
CA ASP A 45 15.57 8.09 -7.44
C ASP A 45 14.83 8.43 -6.13
N GLY A 46 15.21 9.53 -5.45
CA GLY A 46 14.55 9.98 -4.22
C GLY A 46 13.10 10.47 -4.39
N LEU A 47 12.69 10.76 -5.63
CA LEU A 47 11.34 11.24 -5.97
C LEU A 47 10.52 10.18 -6.71
N ARG A 48 11.17 9.15 -7.28
CA ARG A 48 10.53 8.15 -8.14
C ARG A 48 9.37 7.46 -7.44
N HIS A 49 9.56 7.03 -6.19
CA HIS A 49 8.49 6.39 -5.44
C HIS A 49 7.28 7.31 -5.25
N GLY A 50 7.50 8.58 -4.90
CA GLY A 50 6.41 9.56 -4.79
C GLY A 50 5.68 9.80 -6.11
N ALA A 51 6.43 9.88 -7.21
CA ALA A 51 5.88 10.03 -8.56
C ALA A 51 5.01 8.84 -8.98
N ILE A 52 5.46 7.60 -8.69
CA ILE A 52 4.70 6.37 -8.92
C ILE A 52 3.37 6.42 -8.16
N LEU A 53 3.39 6.75 -6.87
CA LEU A 53 2.15 6.82 -6.07
C LEU A 53 1.18 7.91 -6.53
N ALA A 54 1.68 9.01 -7.10
CA ALA A 54 0.84 10.05 -7.67
C ALA A 54 0.15 9.61 -8.97
N HIS A 55 0.83 8.78 -9.78
CA HIS A 55 0.34 8.33 -11.09
C HIS A 55 -0.40 6.98 -11.07
N VAL A 56 -0.18 6.16 -10.04
CA VAL A 56 -0.75 4.81 -9.92
C VAL A 56 -1.64 4.75 -8.66
N PRO A 57 -2.94 5.14 -8.77
CA PRO A 57 -3.82 5.28 -7.60
C PRO A 57 -3.97 4.01 -6.77
N VAL A 58 -3.98 2.83 -7.42
CA VAL A 58 -4.08 1.54 -6.73
C VAL A 58 -2.91 1.30 -5.77
N MET A 59 -1.68 1.68 -6.15
CA MET A 59 -0.51 1.55 -5.27
C MET A 59 -0.60 2.52 -4.08
N ALA A 60 -1.11 3.73 -4.31
CA ALA A 60 -1.36 4.69 -3.24
C ALA A 60 -2.43 4.17 -2.25
N ALA A 61 -3.45 3.47 -2.74
CA ALA A 61 -4.45 2.82 -1.90
C ALA A 61 -3.84 1.64 -1.13
N GLN A 62 -3.09 0.75 -1.79
CA GLN A 62 -2.39 -0.38 -1.17
C GLN A 62 -1.45 0.07 -0.06
N LYS A 63 -0.66 1.14 -0.26
CA LYS A 63 0.23 1.69 0.79
C LYS A 63 -0.55 2.11 2.03
N ARG A 64 -1.71 2.77 1.86
CA ARG A 64 -2.57 3.19 2.97
C ARG A 64 -3.23 1.99 3.66
N LEU A 65 -3.71 1.01 2.89
CA LEU A 65 -4.31 -0.20 3.41
C LEU A 65 -3.30 -1.03 4.23
N MET A 66 -2.08 -1.22 3.73
CA MET A 66 -1.02 -1.91 4.49
C MET A 66 -0.73 -1.22 5.83
N ALA A 67 -0.68 0.11 5.84
CA ALA A 67 -0.46 0.88 7.08
C ALA A 67 -1.63 0.68 8.06
N ALA A 68 -2.87 0.75 7.57
CA ALA A 68 -4.06 0.50 8.39
C ALA A 68 -4.08 -0.92 8.97
N LEU A 69 -3.86 -1.94 8.13
CA LEU A 69 -3.80 -3.35 8.56
C LEU A 69 -2.70 -3.58 9.59
N THR A 70 -1.50 -3.04 9.36
CA THR A 70 -0.37 -3.17 10.30
C THR A 70 -0.71 -2.53 11.64
N GLN A 71 -1.35 -1.36 11.63
CA GLN A 71 -1.74 -0.67 12.86
C GLN A 71 -2.83 -1.46 13.61
N SER A 72 -3.87 -1.91 12.92
CA SER A 72 -4.95 -2.69 13.52
C SER A 72 -4.45 -4.01 14.12
N LEU A 73 -3.58 -4.74 13.41
CA LEU A 73 -2.99 -5.99 13.91
C LEU A 73 -2.13 -5.75 15.17
N LYS A 74 -1.33 -4.69 15.20
CA LYS A 74 -0.58 -4.31 16.41
C LYS A 74 -1.48 -4.01 17.60
N THR A 75 -2.61 -3.34 17.36
CA THR A 75 -3.58 -3.03 18.42
C THR A 75 -4.21 -4.30 18.99
N VAL A 76 -4.54 -5.29 18.14
CA VAL A 76 -5.09 -6.57 18.60
C VAL A 76 -4.04 -7.41 19.34
N ASN A 77 -2.79 -7.46 18.85
CA ASN A 77 -1.73 -8.28 19.45
C ASN A 77 -1.15 -7.70 20.75
N ASN A 78 -1.41 -6.42 21.04
CA ASN A 78 -1.00 -5.76 22.29
C ASN A 78 -2.12 -5.74 23.35
N GLN A 79 -3.27 -6.39 23.09
CA GLN A 79 -4.35 -6.64 24.05
C GLN A 79 -4.20 -8.03 24.67
#